data_AF-A0A9E5NKV1-F1
#
_entry.id   AF-A0A9E5NKV1-F1
#
_cell.length_a   1.000
_cell.length_b   1.000
_cell.length_c   1.000
_cell.angle_alpha   90.00
_cell.angle_beta   90.00
_cell.angle_gamma   90.00
#
_symmetry.space_group_name_H-M   'P 1'
#
loop_
_entity.id
_entity.type
_entity.pdbx_description
1 polymer ?
#
loop_
_entity_poly.entity_id
_entity_poly.type
_entity_poly.pdbx_seq_one_letter_code
_entity_poly.pdbx_strand_id
1 'polypeptide(L)' 'GCGTGLNLGLLRDAVGREGEVIGVDLTDAMLAQARKLVQANGWRNVELVHSDALKFPFP' A
#
# COMPACT_ATOMS: atom_id res chain seq x y z
N GLY A 1 -4.57 -8.06 -0.64
CA GLY A 1 -3.82 -8.08 0.63
C GLY A 1 -2.40 -7.61 0.37
N CYS A 2 -2.07 -6.37 0.73
CA CYS A 2 -0.69 -5.86 0.65
C CYS A 2 0.18 -6.26 1.85
N GLY A 3 -0.43 -6.83 2.89
CA GLY A 3 0.23 -7.26 4.11
C GLY A 3 1.06 -6.15 4.75
N THR A 4 2.28 -6.48 5.16
CA THR A 4 3.23 -5.56 5.79
C THR A 4 3.90 -4.59 4.81
N GLY A 5 3.55 -4.66 3.52
CA GLY A 5 4.03 -3.72 2.50
C GLY A 5 5.37 -4.06 1.88
N LEU A 6 5.89 -5.29 2.02
CA LEU A 6 7.23 -5.70 1.53
C LEU A 6 7.46 -5.39 0.05
N ASN A 7 6.42 -5.50 -0.79
CA ASN A 7 6.52 -5.28 -2.23
C ASN A 7 6.17 -3.84 -2.67
N LEU A 8 5.74 -2.96 -1.75
CA LEU A 8 5.28 -1.61 -2.11
C LEU A 8 6.38 -0.78 -2.77
N GLY A 9 7.64 -0.94 -2.35
CA GLY A 9 8.77 -0.25 -2.97
C GLY A 9 8.96 -0.65 -4.43
N LEU A 10 8.94 -1.96 -4.72
CA LEU A 10 9.10 -2.48 -6.08
C LEU A 10 7.96 -2.01 -7.00
N LEU A 11 6.72 -2.03 -6.49
CA LEU A 11 5.56 -1.55 -7.24
C LEU A 11 5.63 -0.04 -7.47
N ARG A 12 6.00 0.73 -6.45
CA ARG A 12 6.16 2.19 -6.53
C ARG A 12 7.23 2.58 -7.54
N ASP A 13 8.33 1.83 -7.60
CA ASP A 13 9.39 2.07 -8.58
C ASP A 13 8.94 1.72 -10.00
N ALA A 14 8.16 0.65 -10.17
CA ALA A 14 7.62 0.24 -11.47
C ALA A 14 6.63 1.26 -12.05
N VAL A 15 5.77 1.86 -11.21
CA VAL A 15 4.80 2.88 -11.67
C VAL A 15 5.41 4.29 -11.76
N GLY A 16 6.60 4.51 -11.19
CA GLY A 16 7.27 5.79 -11.19
C GLY A 16 6.62 6.83 -10.27
N ARG A 17 7.05 8.10 -10.40
CA ARG A 17 6.60 9.20 -9.51
C ARG A 17 5.17 9.67 -9.80
N GLU A 18 4.73 9.55 -11.05
CA GLU A 18 3.40 9.97 -11.50
C GLU A 18 2.36 8.85 -11.37
N GLY A 19 2.80 7.61 -11.18
CA GLY A 19 1.92 6.49 -10.90
C GLY A 19 1.57 6.36 -9.42
N GLU A 20 0.55 5.57 -9.12
CA GLU A 20 0.02 5.37 -7.78
C GLU A 20 -0.02 3.88 -7.42
N VAL A 21 0.24 3.58 -6.14
CA VAL A 21 0.09 2.23 -5.59
C VAL A 21 -0.96 2.26 -4.48
N ILE A 22 -2.02 1.49 -4.65
CA ILE A 22 -3.06 1.31 -3.63
C ILE A 22 -2.91 -0.08 -3.00
N GLY A 23 -2.50 -0.12 -1.74
CA GLY A 23 -2.38 -1.35 -0.95
C GLY A 23 -3.65 -1.62 -0.15
N VAL A 24 -4.40 -2.65 -0.51
CA VAL A 24 -5.61 -3.08 0.22
C VAL A 24 -5.32 -4.32 1.05
N ASP A 25 -5.61 -4.25 2.35
CA ASP A 25 -5.52 -5.39 3.26
C ASP A 25 -6.64 -5.39 4.31
N LEU A 26 -7.03 -6.57 4.78
CA LEU A 26 -8.09 -6.74 5.78
C LEU A 26 -7.54 -6.70 7.22
N THR A 27 -6.23 -6.84 7.39
CA THR A 27 -5.60 -7.00 8.71
C THR A 27 -4.97 -5.68 9.17
N ASP A 28 -5.57 -5.04 10.18
CA ASP A 28 -5.09 -3.77 10.73
C ASP A 28 -3.62 -3.82 11.20
N ALA A 29 -3.23 -4.90 11.87
CA ALA A 29 -1.86 -5.07 12.35
C ALA A 29 -0.83 -5.09 11.21
N MET A 30 -1.18 -5.67 10.06
CA MET A 30 -0.31 -5.68 8.88
C MET A 30 -0.22 -4.29 8.26
N LEU A 31 -1.35 -3.58 8.14
CA LEU A 31 -1.37 -2.20 7.64
C LEU A 31 -0.61 -1.24 8.54
N ALA A 32 -0.60 -1.44 9.86
CA ALA A 32 0.22 -0.64 10.76
C ALA A 32 1.71 -0.74 10.42
N GLN A 33 2.20 -1.93 10.06
CA GLN A 33 3.58 -2.12 9.61
C GLN A 33 3.82 -1.51 8.23
N ALA A 34 2.90 -1.69 7.29
CA ALA A 34 2.99 -1.07 5.97
C ALA A 34 3.03 0.46 6.06
N ARG A 35 2.21 1.08 6.93
CA ARG A 35 2.20 2.54 7.16
C ARG A 35 3.55 3.03 7.68
N LYS A 36 4.18 2.31 8.62
CA LYS A 36 5.54 2.65 9.11
C LYS A 36 6.56 2.61 7.97
N LEU A 37 6.48 1.61 7.09
CA LEU A 37 7.38 1.48 5.94
C LEU A 37 7.17 2.64 4.95
N VAL A 38 5.93 2.97 4.60
CA VAL A 38 5.59 4.11 3.72
C VAL A 38 6.10 5.43 4.30
N GLN A 39 5.84 5.67 5.59
CA GLN A 39 6.29 6.88 6.29
C GLN A 39 7.82 6.99 6.36
N ALA A 40 8.50 5.89 6.71
CA ALA A 40 9.97 5.87 6.80
C ALA A 40 10.66 6.18 5.47
N ASN A 41 10.04 5.81 4.34
CA ASN A 41 10.55 6.11 3.01
C ASN A 41 10.03 7.44 2.41
N GLY A 42 9.12 8.13 3.10
CA GLY A 42 8.53 9.39 2.63
C GLY A 42 7.75 9.25 1.32
N TRP A 43 7.19 8.06 1.03
CA TRP A 43 6.43 7.84 -0.20
C TRP A 43 5.09 8.57 -0.13
N ARG A 44 4.81 9.39 -1.14
CA ARG A 44 3.59 10.19 -1.25
C ARG A 44 2.56 9.60 -2.21
N ASN A 45 2.97 8.65 -3.04
CA ASN A 45 2.15 8.00 -4.07
C ASN A 45 1.80 6.55 -3.70
N VAL A 46 1.67 6.27 -2.39
CA VAL A 46 1.27 4.96 -1.86
C VAL A 46 0.14 5.17 -0.86
N GLU A 47 -1.05 4.66 -1.19
CA GLU A 47 -2.21 4.64 -0.31
C GLU A 47 -2.40 3.26 0.35
N LEU A 48 -2.84 3.24 1.61
CA LEU A 48 -3.07 2.00 2.36
C LEU A 48 -4.49 1.97 2.91
N VAL A 49 -5.31 1.09 2.33
CA VAL A 49 -6.74 0.95 2.63
C VAL A 49 -6.99 -0.30 3.46
N HIS A 50 -7.69 -0.14 4.57
CA HIS A 50 -8.24 -1.26 5.34
C HIS A 50 -9.57 -1.69 4.74
N SER A 51 -9.57 -2.80 4.00
CA SER A 51 -10.77 -3.32 3.36
C SER A 51 -10.62 -4.78 2.94
N ASP A 52 -11.76 -5.43 2.71
CA ASP A 52 -11.80 -6.70 1.99
C ASP A 52 -11.53 -6.43 0.51
N ALA A 53 -10.37 -6.89 0.02
CA ALA A 53 -9.97 -6.70 -1.37
C ALA A 53 -10.95 -7.33 -2.37
N LEU A 54 -11.78 -8.30 -1.98
CA LEU A 54 -12.83 -8.87 -2.84
C LEU A 54 -14.04 -7.95 -3.01
N LYS A 55 -14.19 -6.94 -2.13
CA LYS A 55 -15.31 -6.00 -2.11
C LYS A 55 -14.88 -4.55 -2.34
N PHE A 56 -13.58 -4.30 -2.41
CA PHE A 56 -13.04 -2.98 -2.58
C PHE A 56 -13.31 -2.47 -4.00
N PRO A 57 -13.93 -1.28 -4.17
CA PRO A 57 -14.12 -0.71 -5.50
C PRO A 57 -12.79 -0.16 -6.00
N PHE A 58 -12.17 -0.85 -6.95
CA PHE A 58 -11.02 -0.32 -7.68
C PHE A 58 -11.48 0.80 -8.63
N PRO A 59 -10.70 1.89 -8.79
CA PRO A 59 -10.93 2.89 -9.81
C PRO A 59 -10.78 2.34 -11.24
#